data_AF-A0AA39IYV3-F1
#
_entry.id   AF-A0AA39IYV3-F1
#
_cell.length_a   1.000
_cell.length_b   1.000
_cell.length_c   1.000
_cell.angle_alpha   90.00
_cell.angle_beta   90.00
_cell.angle_gamma   90.00
#
_symmetry.space_group_name_H-M   'P 1'
#
loop_
_entity.id
_entity.type
_entity.pdbx_description
1 polymer ?
#
loop_
_entity_poly.entity_id
_entity_poly.type
_entity_poly.pdbx_seq_one_letter_code
_entity_poly.pdbx_strand_id
1 'polypeptide(L)'
;MDLLLQALTLVSVLAPNALEVSSGSPRNNIISVPTVSFSNGDAWTMGAMTNCTFTMTVAWERILSCSFQSDSLIEWNVPAGCGSACNYTIKYAAPALQCSDIGQDKILHNGYGSSCPSNPSAILQSTNSTIDTAVYNATTSTIIDSMWNFTMAWRTYHDSPENITVAGVQCSFYNSTHDIIWGCLNGSIPVAGLSTCASYMVIMGWLCNQLDGAIEFMSVGDQQWFSETKVLTSNLFLMNETAWTFSPNPSNMSCALEEVMMNMTVALMSSEREMMLVEASVAQDRLVWVYQYSRLWIPYGVTLVCMAMCGVAGLACMVKNKDVGDLGFSAIAKATRNKDLDNIFGGGTDEDVNEDALLQYGLQRKDGQGHFRVFELTM
;
A
#
# COMPACT_ATOMS: atom_id res chain seq x y z
N MET A 1 9.12 50.38 -25.17
CA MET A 1 8.00 49.51 -25.58
C MET A 1 8.44 48.05 -25.64
N ASP A 2 9.65 47.75 -26.15
CA ASP A 2 10.18 46.38 -26.29
C ASP A 2 10.28 45.58 -24.98
N LEU A 3 10.67 46.22 -23.87
CA LEU A 3 10.70 45.59 -22.55
C LEU A 3 9.32 45.10 -22.08
N LEU A 4 8.26 45.80 -22.48
CA LEU A 4 6.88 45.51 -22.10
C LEU A 4 6.33 44.34 -22.92
N LEU A 5 6.68 44.29 -24.22
CA LEU A 5 6.41 43.13 -25.08
C LEU A 5 7.18 41.88 -24.64
N GLN A 6 8.46 42.01 -24.26
CA GLN A 6 9.23 40.90 -23.71
C GLN A 6 8.70 40.40 -22.36
N ALA A 7 8.20 41.30 -21.50
CA ALA A 7 7.57 40.89 -20.24
C ALA A 7 6.26 40.12 -20.48
N LEU A 8 5.43 40.55 -21.44
CA LEU A 8 4.18 39.88 -21.80
C LEU A 8 4.41 38.47 -22.38
N THR A 9 5.45 38.26 -23.18
CA THR A 9 5.79 36.93 -23.70
C THR A 9 6.37 36.01 -22.62
N LEU A 10 7.05 36.55 -21.61
CA LEU A 10 7.55 35.74 -20.47
C LEU A 10 6.38 35.18 -19.64
N VAL A 11 5.30 35.95 -19.47
CA VAL A 11 4.12 35.54 -18.70
C VAL A 11 3.39 34.36 -19.36
N SER A 12 3.28 34.35 -20.68
CA SER A 12 2.60 33.25 -21.40
C SER A 12 3.38 31.93 -21.36
N VAL A 13 4.71 31.99 -21.21
CA VAL A 13 5.57 30.80 -21.09
C VAL A 13 5.62 30.25 -19.65
N LEU A 14 5.50 31.11 -18.65
CA LEU A 14 5.56 30.68 -17.24
C LEU A 14 4.22 30.16 -16.69
N ALA A 15 3.08 30.60 -17.23
CA ALA A 15 1.76 30.18 -16.76
C ALA A 15 1.47 28.67 -16.86
N PRO A 16 1.86 27.94 -17.93
CA PRO A 16 1.63 26.49 -18.03
C PRO A 16 2.41 25.66 -16.99
N ASN A 17 3.56 26.18 -16.50
CA ASN A 17 4.39 25.49 -15.49
C ASN A 17 3.84 25.59 -14.06
N ALA A 18 2.76 26.35 -13.85
CA ALA A 18 2.08 26.44 -12.55
C ALA A 18 1.07 25.30 -12.31
N LEU A 19 0.86 24.45 -13.32
CA LEU A 19 -0.02 23.29 -13.24
C LEU A 19 0.75 22.08 -12.72
N GLU A 20 0.35 21.57 -11.56
CA GLU A 20 0.84 20.30 -11.04
C GLU A 20 -0.20 19.21 -11.34
N VAL A 21 0.30 18.09 -11.87
CA VAL A 21 -0.51 16.90 -12.06
C VAL A 21 -0.59 16.21 -10.71
N SER A 22 -1.75 16.30 -10.07
CA SER A 22 -2.03 15.54 -8.84
C SER A 22 -2.99 14.39 -9.17
N SER A 23 -2.87 13.31 -8.41
CA SER A 23 -3.93 12.31 -8.37
C SER A 23 -5.22 12.96 -7.89
N GLY A 24 -6.34 12.61 -8.52
CA GLY A 24 -7.65 13.06 -8.07
C GLY A 24 -7.91 12.66 -6.63
N SER A 25 -8.68 13.49 -5.90
CA SER A 25 -9.08 13.15 -4.53
C SER A 25 -9.74 11.78 -4.51
N PRO A 26 -9.39 10.91 -3.55
CA PRO A 26 -10.06 9.63 -3.40
C PRO A 26 -11.57 9.82 -3.28
N ARG A 27 -12.32 8.88 -3.85
CA ARG A 27 -13.78 8.86 -3.79
C ARG A 27 -14.24 7.60 -3.09
N ASN A 28 -15.16 7.76 -2.14
CA ASN A 28 -15.84 6.64 -1.53
C ASN A 28 -16.74 5.97 -2.55
N ASN A 29 -16.43 4.71 -2.87
CA ASN A 29 -17.20 3.84 -3.74
C ASN A 29 -17.45 2.54 -2.99
N ILE A 30 -18.59 1.90 -3.29
CA ILE A 30 -18.86 0.55 -2.80
C ILE A 30 -18.19 -0.42 -3.77
N ILE A 31 -17.27 -1.24 -3.26
CA ILE A 31 -16.58 -2.27 -4.04
C ILE A 31 -16.92 -3.66 -3.50
N SER A 32 -16.78 -4.67 -4.36
CA SER A 32 -17.01 -6.07 -4.02
C SER A 32 -15.68 -6.72 -3.66
N VAL A 33 -15.53 -7.14 -2.41
CA VAL A 33 -14.29 -7.74 -1.89
C VAL A 33 -14.54 -9.21 -1.56
N PRO A 34 -13.61 -10.13 -1.88
CA PRO A 34 -13.73 -11.54 -1.52
C PRO A 34 -13.95 -11.71 -0.01
N THR A 35 -14.88 -12.59 0.35
CA THR A 35 -15.15 -12.95 1.74
C THR A 35 -15.29 -14.45 1.89
N VAL A 36 -15.07 -14.95 3.10
CA VAL A 36 -15.29 -16.35 3.46
C VAL A 36 -16.42 -16.44 4.46
N SER A 37 -17.44 -17.23 4.14
CA SER A 37 -18.42 -17.67 5.11
C SER A 37 -18.01 -19.03 5.66
N PHE A 38 -17.42 -19.04 6.85
CA PHE A 38 -17.17 -20.28 7.59
C PHE A 38 -18.46 -21.02 7.99
N SER A 39 -19.63 -20.42 7.77
CA SER A 39 -20.92 -21.07 7.96
C SER A 39 -21.38 -21.88 6.74
N ASN A 40 -20.69 -21.75 5.60
CA ASN A 40 -21.02 -22.52 4.41
C ASN A 40 -20.36 -23.90 4.50
N GLY A 41 -21.14 -24.96 4.33
CA GLY A 41 -20.73 -26.35 4.58
C GLY A 41 -19.81 -26.94 3.50
N ASP A 42 -19.36 -26.14 2.53
CA ASP A 42 -18.55 -26.61 1.40
C ASP A 42 -17.07 -26.85 1.78
N ALA A 43 -16.64 -26.30 2.91
CA ALA A 43 -15.27 -26.38 3.43
C ALA A 43 -14.88 -27.79 3.94
N TRP A 44 -15.87 -28.55 4.40
CA TRP A 44 -15.66 -29.81 5.10
C TRP A 44 -16.78 -30.80 4.82
N THR A 45 -16.49 -32.07 5.05
CA THR A 45 -17.48 -33.15 4.98
C THR A 45 -17.66 -33.76 6.36
N MET A 46 -18.91 -34.02 6.74
CA MET A 46 -19.20 -34.73 7.97
C MET A 46 -18.89 -36.21 7.77
N GLY A 47 -18.00 -36.76 8.60
CA GLY A 47 -17.75 -38.19 8.68
C GLY A 47 -18.91 -38.95 9.32
N ALA A 48 -18.67 -40.20 9.71
CA ALA A 48 -19.69 -41.01 10.36
C ALA A 48 -20.28 -40.30 11.60
N MET A 49 -21.61 -40.29 11.70
CA MET A 49 -22.39 -39.54 12.69
C MET A 49 -22.03 -39.88 14.14
N THR A 50 -21.38 -41.01 14.38
CA THR A 50 -21.01 -41.50 15.72
C THR A 50 -19.85 -40.74 16.35
N ASN A 51 -18.98 -40.12 15.55
CA ASN A 51 -17.71 -39.57 16.06
C ASN A 51 -17.55 -38.05 15.86
N CYS A 52 -18.56 -37.36 15.27
CA CYS A 52 -18.49 -35.93 14.95
C CYS A 52 -17.17 -35.52 14.29
N THR A 53 -16.59 -36.40 13.46
CA THR A 53 -15.34 -36.15 12.77
C THR A 53 -15.63 -35.31 11.53
N PHE A 54 -15.00 -34.15 11.42
CA PHE A 54 -15.08 -33.31 10.25
C PHE A 54 -13.80 -33.48 9.42
N THR A 55 -13.96 -33.73 8.13
CA THR A 55 -12.82 -33.90 7.21
C THR A 55 -12.78 -32.71 6.26
N MET A 56 -11.64 -32.05 6.18
CA MET A 56 -11.44 -30.93 5.25
C MET A 56 -11.57 -31.37 3.80
N THR A 57 -12.09 -30.50 2.93
CA THR A 57 -12.04 -30.76 1.49
C THR A 57 -10.61 -30.57 0.95
N VAL A 58 -10.29 -31.29 -0.14
CA VAL A 58 -8.99 -31.20 -0.81
C VAL A 58 -8.67 -29.77 -1.28
N ALA A 59 -9.69 -28.98 -1.62
CA ALA A 59 -9.53 -27.58 -2.04
C ALA A 59 -8.97 -26.73 -0.88
N TRP A 60 -9.61 -26.78 0.29
CA TRP A 60 -9.15 -26.09 1.49
C TRP A 60 -7.79 -26.60 1.96
N GLU A 61 -7.57 -27.91 1.94
CA GLU A 61 -6.26 -28.50 2.28
C GLU A 61 -5.13 -27.93 1.43
N ARG A 62 -5.35 -27.80 0.12
CA ARG A 62 -4.37 -27.23 -0.79
C ARG A 62 -4.09 -25.76 -0.48
N ILE A 63 -5.12 -24.96 -0.21
CA ILE A 63 -4.97 -23.53 0.10
C ILE A 63 -4.20 -23.34 1.41
N LEU A 64 -4.59 -24.07 2.47
CA LEU A 64 -3.92 -24.01 3.76
C LEU A 64 -2.46 -24.51 3.66
N SER A 65 -2.21 -25.58 2.91
CA SER A 65 -0.85 -26.09 2.69
C SER A 65 0.02 -25.07 1.97
N CYS A 66 -0.48 -24.42 0.92
CA CYS A 66 0.25 -23.35 0.23
C CYS A 66 0.52 -22.17 1.16
N SER A 67 -0.44 -21.80 2.02
CA SER A 67 -0.28 -20.70 2.98
C SER A 67 0.74 -21.03 4.06
N PHE A 68 0.81 -22.28 4.52
CA PHE A 68 1.74 -22.73 5.56
C PHE A 68 3.20 -22.74 5.10
N GLN A 69 3.41 -22.97 3.80
CA GLN A 69 4.73 -23.03 3.18
C GLN A 69 5.22 -21.65 2.69
N SER A 70 4.38 -20.63 2.70
CA SER A 70 4.70 -19.31 2.17
C SER A 70 5.10 -18.34 3.28
N ASP A 71 6.22 -17.65 3.10
CA ASP A 71 6.62 -16.50 3.93
C ASP A 71 5.86 -15.22 3.59
N SER A 72 5.16 -15.23 2.46
CA SER A 72 4.40 -14.08 1.98
C SER A 72 2.91 -14.36 2.02
N LEU A 73 2.13 -13.32 2.32
CA LEU A 73 0.69 -13.36 2.18
C LEU A 73 0.34 -13.82 0.75
N ILE A 74 -0.47 -14.88 0.64
CA ILE A 74 -0.92 -15.38 -0.66
C ILE A 74 -1.53 -14.21 -1.44
N GLU A 75 -1.08 -14.08 -2.69
CA GLU A 75 -1.36 -12.93 -3.56
C GLU A 75 -2.84 -12.53 -3.52
N TRP A 76 -3.14 -11.46 -2.80
CA TRP A 76 -4.48 -10.93 -2.67
C TRP A 76 -4.81 -10.14 -3.93
N ASN A 77 -5.66 -10.72 -4.78
CA ASN A 77 -6.06 -10.06 -6.01
C ASN A 77 -6.80 -8.76 -5.70
N VAL A 78 -6.40 -7.70 -6.40
CA VAL A 78 -7.02 -6.39 -6.27
C VAL A 78 -8.53 -6.51 -6.60
N PRO A 79 -9.44 -6.08 -5.70
CA PRO A 79 -10.87 -6.21 -5.92
C PRO A 79 -11.34 -5.48 -7.18
N ALA A 80 -12.33 -6.06 -7.88
CA ALA A 80 -12.94 -5.43 -9.03
C ALA A 80 -13.54 -4.06 -8.64
N GLY A 81 -13.19 -3.00 -9.38
CA GLY A 81 -13.62 -1.62 -9.10
C GLY A 81 -12.62 -0.80 -8.28
N CYS A 82 -11.53 -1.42 -7.81
CA CYS A 82 -10.34 -0.69 -7.41
C CYS A 82 -9.67 -0.12 -8.69
N GLY A 83 -9.35 1.17 -8.70
CA GLY A 83 -8.56 1.81 -9.76
C GLY A 83 -7.07 1.47 -9.61
N SER A 84 -6.20 2.45 -9.84
CA SER A 84 -4.76 2.30 -9.53
C SER A 84 -4.45 2.04 -8.05
N ALA A 85 -5.31 2.52 -7.13
CA ALA A 85 -5.21 2.25 -5.70
C ALA A 85 -6.58 2.33 -5.03
N CYS A 86 -6.79 1.52 -3.99
CA CYS A 86 -7.94 1.64 -3.10
C CYS A 86 -7.53 1.32 -1.67
N ASN A 87 -8.19 2.00 -0.73
CA ASN A 87 -8.08 1.71 0.69
C ASN A 87 -9.46 1.31 1.21
N TYR A 88 -9.54 0.15 1.85
CA TYR A 88 -10.77 -0.39 2.42
C TYR A 88 -10.47 -1.18 3.69
N THR A 89 -11.48 -1.34 4.52
CA THR A 89 -11.39 -2.14 5.75
C THR A 89 -12.46 -3.21 5.71
N ILE A 90 -12.02 -4.47 5.79
CA ILE A 90 -12.90 -5.62 5.94
C ILE A 90 -12.96 -6.05 7.40
N LYS A 91 -14.14 -6.46 7.84
CA LYS A 91 -14.35 -7.12 9.13
C LYS A 91 -15.00 -8.46 8.86
N TYR A 92 -14.37 -9.55 9.29
CA TYR A 92 -14.86 -10.90 9.13
C TYR A 92 -14.54 -11.73 10.37
N ALA A 93 -15.33 -12.77 10.61
CA ALA A 93 -15.15 -13.68 11.72
C ALA A 93 -14.22 -14.80 11.30
N ALA A 94 -13.06 -14.95 11.95
CA ALA A 94 -12.10 -15.97 11.58
C ALA A 94 -11.44 -16.64 12.78
N PRO A 95 -10.98 -17.89 12.60
CA PRO A 95 -10.19 -18.56 13.61
C PRO A 95 -8.83 -17.85 13.77
N ALA A 96 -8.44 -17.53 15.01
CA ALA A 96 -7.17 -16.89 15.34
C ALA A 96 -6.44 -17.66 16.45
N LEU A 97 -5.11 -17.50 16.47
CA LEU A 97 -4.27 -18.02 17.54
C LEU A 97 -3.89 -16.89 18.48
N GLN A 98 -3.92 -17.16 19.78
CA GLN A 98 -3.24 -16.35 20.79
C GLN A 98 -2.11 -17.17 21.34
N CYS A 99 -0.89 -16.77 21.00
CA CYS A 99 0.31 -17.48 21.37
C CYS A 99 1.06 -16.74 22.48
N SER A 100 1.72 -17.51 23.33
CA SER A 100 2.60 -16.97 24.37
C SER A 100 3.83 -17.86 24.50
N ASP A 101 4.98 -17.23 24.68
CA ASP A 101 6.23 -17.94 24.87
C ASP A 101 6.21 -18.69 26.21
N ILE A 102 6.73 -19.91 26.19
CA ILE A 102 6.88 -20.76 27.36
C ILE A 102 8.28 -20.56 27.92
N GLY A 103 8.36 -20.14 29.18
CA GLY A 103 9.63 -20.07 29.91
C GLY A 103 10.31 -21.43 30.02
N GLN A 104 11.64 -21.45 30.01
CA GLN A 104 12.44 -22.67 30.11
C GLN A 104 12.11 -23.50 31.37
N ASP A 105 11.67 -22.85 32.44
CA ASP A 105 11.25 -23.47 33.70
C ASP A 105 9.98 -24.33 33.58
N LYS A 106 9.17 -24.14 32.53
CA LYS A 106 7.94 -24.89 32.27
C LYS A 106 8.11 -26.02 31.25
N ILE A 107 9.29 -26.15 30.65
CA ILE A 107 9.60 -27.17 29.65
C ILE A 107 10.36 -28.29 30.35
N LEU A 108 9.80 -29.51 30.31
CA LEU A 108 10.51 -30.68 30.82
C LEU A 108 11.60 -31.05 29.82
N HIS A 109 12.84 -30.81 30.21
CA HIS A 109 14.02 -31.21 29.44
C HIS A 109 14.75 -32.33 30.20
N ASN A 110 15.22 -33.35 29.48
CA ASN A 110 15.95 -34.49 30.04
C ASN A 110 17.11 -34.02 30.93
N GLY A 111 16.90 -34.02 32.24
CA GLY A 111 17.91 -33.74 33.22
C GLY A 111 17.58 -34.50 34.49
N TYR A 112 18.49 -35.36 34.94
CA TYR A 112 18.50 -36.03 36.24
C TYR A 112 18.64 -35.03 37.43
N GLY A 113 18.17 -33.78 37.27
CA GLY A 113 18.20 -32.72 38.26
C GLY A 113 16.85 -32.60 38.99
N SER A 114 16.91 -32.38 40.30
CA SER A 114 15.78 -32.44 41.25
C SER A 114 14.72 -31.32 41.13
N SER A 115 14.62 -30.64 40.00
CA SER A 115 13.68 -29.52 39.79
C SER A 115 12.89 -29.65 38.49
N CYS A 116 12.44 -30.85 38.16
CA CYS A 116 11.42 -31.01 37.12
C CYS A 116 10.12 -30.32 37.57
N PRO A 117 9.48 -29.50 36.71
CA PRO A 117 8.16 -28.99 37.00
C PRO A 117 7.19 -30.16 37.19
N SER A 118 6.31 -30.08 38.19
CA SER A 118 5.35 -31.15 38.50
C SER A 118 4.32 -31.38 37.39
N ASN A 119 4.11 -30.36 36.54
CA ASN A 119 3.19 -30.38 35.40
C ASN A 119 3.80 -29.57 34.23
N PRO A 120 4.71 -30.15 33.44
CA PRO A 120 5.29 -29.45 32.30
C PRO A 120 4.23 -29.14 31.24
N SER A 121 4.33 -27.97 30.61
CA SER A 121 3.47 -27.62 29.47
C SER A 121 3.94 -28.31 28.18
N ALA A 122 5.24 -28.55 28.05
CA ALA A 122 5.86 -29.22 26.92
C ALA A 122 6.90 -30.22 27.42
N ILE A 123 7.06 -31.35 26.71
CA ILE A 123 8.00 -32.40 27.07
C ILE A 123 8.97 -32.60 25.91
N LEU A 124 10.25 -32.31 26.12
CA LEU A 124 11.33 -32.67 25.21
C LEU A 124 12.06 -33.89 25.77
N GLN A 125 11.31 -34.99 25.94
CA GLN A 125 11.86 -36.24 26.45
C GLN A 125 12.24 -37.15 25.30
N SER A 126 13.36 -37.84 25.49
CA SER A 126 13.78 -38.89 24.57
C SER A 126 13.12 -40.18 25.02
N THR A 127 12.55 -40.92 24.07
CA THR A 127 11.96 -42.23 24.33
C THR A 127 13.02 -43.25 24.78
N ASN A 128 14.30 -43.02 24.45
CA ASN A 128 15.40 -43.93 24.74
C ASN A 128 16.56 -43.20 25.43
N SER A 129 16.65 -43.37 26.75
CA SER A 129 17.32 -42.48 27.74
C SER A 129 18.84 -42.23 27.61
N THR A 130 19.50 -42.61 26.52
CA THR A 130 20.96 -42.36 26.35
C THR A 130 21.42 -41.96 24.94
N ILE A 131 20.61 -42.09 23.89
CA ILE A 131 21.11 -41.98 22.50
C ILE A 131 20.30 -40.99 21.66
N ASP A 132 18.98 -40.99 21.82
CA ASP A 132 18.11 -40.13 21.01
C ASP A 132 17.89 -38.82 21.75
N THR A 133 17.92 -37.71 21.03
CA THR A 133 17.58 -36.41 21.60
C THR A 133 16.42 -35.81 20.83
N ALA A 134 15.26 -35.71 21.48
CA ALA A 134 14.12 -34.98 20.93
C ALA A 134 14.47 -33.50 20.80
N VAL A 135 14.58 -33.03 19.55
CA VAL A 135 14.94 -31.65 19.19
C VAL A 135 13.70 -30.79 19.04
N TYR A 136 12.59 -31.38 18.61
CA TYR A 136 11.28 -30.75 18.54
C TYR A 136 10.25 -31.72 19.09
N ASN A 137 9.29 -31.21 19.85
CA ASN A 137 8.09 -31.95 20.20
C ASN A 137 6.91 -30.98 20.29
N ALA A 138 5.87 -31.27 19.54
CA ALA A 138 4.59 -30.61 19.66
C ALA A 138 3.55 -31.61 20.11
N THR A 139 2.76 -31.19 21.09
CA THR A 139 1.63 -31.96 21.60
C THR A 139 0.38 -31.14 21.49
N THR A 140 -0.66 -31.80 21.01
CA THR A 140 -1.99 -31.23 20.88
C THR A 140 -2.85 -31.81 22.00
N SER A 141 -3.38 -30.95 22.87
CA SER A 141 -4.31 -31.38 23.91
C SER A 141 -5.72 -30.97 23.51
N THR A 142 -6.58 -31.96 23.30
CA THR A 142 -8.01 -31.73 23.16
C THR A 142 -8.58 -31.57 24.56
N ILE A 143 -8.85 -30.32 24.96
CA ILE A 143 -9.59 -30.08 26.21
C ILE A 143 -11.06 -30.40 25.93
N ILE A 144 -11.69 -31.10 26.86
CA ILE A 144 -13.06 -31.68 26.78
C ILE A 144 -14.15 -30.63 26.43
N ASP A 145 -13.83 -29.34 26.40
CA ASP A 145 -14.73 -28.21 26.10
C ASP A 145 -14.38 -27.44 24.81
N SER A 146 -13.96 -28.12 23.73
CA SER A 146 -13.74 -27.52 22.39
C SER A 146 -12.64 -26.44 22.29
N MET A 147 -11.87 -26.22 23.36
CA MET A 147 -10.69 -25.37 23.33
C MET A 147 -9.46 -26.20 22.95
N TRP A 148 -8.91 -25.90 21.77
CA TRP A 148 -7.66 -26.48 21.31
C TRP A 148 -6.51 -25.65 21.85
N ASN A 149 -5.74 -26.28 22.74
CA ASN A 149 -4.45 -25.76 23.16
C ASN A 149 -3.39 -26.67 22.57
N PHE A 150 -2.53 -26.11 21.74
CA PHE A 150 -1.33 -26.81 21.30
C PHE A 150 -0.12 -26.17 21.96
N THR A 151 0.83 -27.01 22.32
CA THR A 151 2.07 -26.60 22.93
C THR A 151 3.20 -27.27 22.18
N MET A 152 4.16 -26.46 21.74
CA MET A 152 5.37 -26.97 21.11
C MET A 152 6.59 -26.45 21.83
N ALA A 153 7.61 -27.30 21.90
CA ALA A 153 8.92 -26.92 22.39
C ALA A 153 9.99 -27.44 21.45
N TRP A 154 11.13 -26.75 21.45
CA TRP A 154 12.28 -27.14 20.66
C TRP A 154 13.60 -26.83 21.37
N ARG A 155 14.65 -27.48 20.88
CA ARG A 155 16.04 -27.26 21.27
C ARG A 155 16.79 -26.64 20.11
N THR A 156 17.62 -25.65 20.40
CA THR A 156 18.56 -25.08 19.45
C THR A 156 19.98 -25.34 19.93
N TYR A 157 20.78 -25.95 19.06
CA TYR A 157 22.19 -26.24 19.30
C TYR A 157 23.05 -25.13 18.71
N HIS A 158 23.95 -24.55 19.51
CA HIS A 158 24.87 -23.50 19.09
C HIS A 158 26.30 -24.00 19.05
N ASP A 159 26.85 -24.29 17.86
CA ASP A 159 28.26 -24.65 17.53
C ASP A 159 28.93 -25.78 18.35
N SER A 160 28.33 -26.21 19.47
CA SER A 160 28.78 -27.17 20.45
C SER A 160 27.55 -27.80 21.13
N PRO A 161 27.57 -29.11 21.40
CA PRO A 161 26.46 -29.82 22.06
C PRO A 161 26.20 -29.35 23.50
N GLU A 162 27.11 -28.57 24.11
CA GLU A 162 26.96 -28.07 25.48
C GLU A 162 26.13 -26.78 25.57
N ASN A 163 25.98 -26.04 24.45
CA ASN A 163 25.24 -24.79 24.43
C ASN A 163 23.86 -25.00 23.80
N ILE A 164 22.96 -25.55 24.59
CA ILE A 164 21.58 -25.84 24.19
C ILE A 164 20.67 -24.75 24.73
N THR A 165 19.96 -24.06 23.84
CA THR A 165 18.84 -23.21 24.23
C THR A 165 17.54 -23.96 24.03
N VAL A 166 16.65 -23.88 25.02
CA VAL A 166 15.31 -24.46 24.94
C VAL A 166 14.31 -23.32 24.87
N ALA A 167 13.34 -23.45 23.99
CA ALA A 167 12.24 -22.52 23.85
C ALA A 167 10.95 -23.29 23.56
N GLY A 168 9.82 -22.64 23.78
CA GLY A 168 8.53 -23.22 23.49
C GLY A 168 7.48 -22.14 23.34
N VAL A 169 6.36 -22.51 22.74
CA VAL A 169 5.20 -21.65 22.56
C VAL A 169 3.96 -22.45 22.93
N GLN A 170 3.09 -21.81 23.69
CA GLN A 170 1.73 -22.29 23.96
C GLN A 170 0.78 -21.38 23.21
N CYS A 171 -0.01 -21.98 22.33
CA CYS A 171 -1.07 -21.27 21.63
C CYS A 171 -2.42 -21.81 22.07
N SER A 172 -3.31 -20.87 22.34
CA SER A 172 -4.72 -21.14 22.59
C SER A 172 -5.54 -20.60 21.44
N PHE A 173 -6.55 -21.37 21.07
CA PHE A 173 -7.53 -20.89 20.11
C PHE A 173 -8.46 -19.89 20.78
N TYR A 174 -8.67 -18.75 20.13
CA TYR A 174 -9.74 -17.85 20.50
C TYR A 174 -10.47 -17.37 19.26
N ASN A 175 -11.79 -17.25 19.39
CA ASN A 175 -12.60 -16.63 18.37
C ASN A 175 -12.38 -15.12 18.45
N SER A 176 -11.66 -14.57 17.49
CA SER A 176 -11.52 -13.12 17.35
C SER A 176 -12.73 -12.58 16.56
N THR A 177 -13.82 -12.33 17.26
CA THR A 177 -14.92 -11.49 16.78
C THR A 177 -15.35 -10.58 17.90
N HIS A 178 -15.43 -9.27 17.66
CA HIS A 178 -16.05 -8.37 18.64
C HIS A 178 -17.48 -8.87 18.91
N ASP A 179 -17.71 -9.29 20.15
CA ASP A 179 -18.94 -9.73 20.83
C ASP A 179 -19.83 -10.79 20.13
N ILE A 180 -19.49 -12.08 20.29
CA ILE A 180 -20.49 -13.16 20.34
C ILE A 180 -20.14 -14.17 21.44
N ILE A 181 -21.03 -14.30 22.43
CA ILE A 181 -20.95 -15.25 23.55
C ILE A 181 -21.23 -16.68 23.03
N TRP A 182 -20.29 -17.60 23.22
CA TRP A 182 -20.43 -19.03 22.86
C TRP A 182 -20.80 -19.89 24.07
N GLY A 183 -21.69 -20.86 23.83
CA GLY A 183 -21.98 -21.98 24.71
C GLY A 183 -22.45 -23.18 23.89
N CYS A 184 -21.54 -24.11 23.59
CA CYS A 184 -21.90 -25.45 23.12
C CYS A 184 -22.36 -26.28 24.33
N LEU A 185 -23.59 -26.06 24.77
CA LEU A 185 -24.26 -26.91 25.76
C LEU A 185 -25.39 -27.69 25.08
N ASN A 186 -25.66 -28.89 25.61
CA ASN A 186 -26.52 -29.98 25.12
C ASN A 186 -28.01 -29.65 24.80
N GLY A 187 -28.38 -28.40 24.49
CA GLY A 187 -29.69 -28.00 24.02
C GLY A 187 -29.64 -27.55 22.55
N SER A 188 -30.41 -28.23 21.70
CA SER A 188 -30.74 -27.89 20.30
C SER A 188 -30.16 -26.56 19.78
N ILE A 189 -28.95 -26.63 19.23
CA ILE A 189 -28.26 -25.47 18.65
C ILE A 189 -28.92 -25.15 17.29
N PRO A 190 -29.22 -23.87 17.00
CA PRO A 190 -29.65 -23.47 15.66
C PRO A 190 -28.57 -23.84 14.63
N VAL A 191 -28.99 -24.51 13.55
CA VAL A 191 -28.13 -25.15 12.52
C VAL A 191 -27.01 -24.24 11.98
N ALA A 192 -27.20 -22.92 11.98
CA ALA A 192 -26.20 -21.95 11.53
C ALA A 192 -24.92 -21.90 12.41
N GLY A 193 -25.02 -22.16 13.73
CA GLY A 193 -23.87 -22.08 14.64
C GLY A 193 -22.93 -23.30 14.56
N LEU A 194 -23.48 -24.48 14.24
CA LEU A 194 -22.71 -25.71 14.08
C LEU A 194 -21.70 -25.63 12.92
N SER A 195 -22.08 -24.95 11.84
CA SER A 195 -21.25 -24.90 10.64
C SER A 195 -19.97 -24.10 10.85
N THR A 196 -20.05 -22.94 11.51
CA THR A 196 -18.87 -22.14 11.86
C THR A 196 -17.94 -22.88 12.82
N CYS A 197 -18.50 -23.60 13.80
CA CYS A 197 -17.71 -24.44 14.72
C CYS A 197 -16.90 -25.49 13.96
N ALA A 198 -17.57 -26.20 13.04
CA ALA A 198 -16.97 -27.26 12.27
C ALA A 198 -15.83 -26.74 11.39
N SER A 199 -16.03 -25.62 10.70
CA SER A 199 -14.98 -24.98 9.89
C SER A 199 -13.76 -24.60 10.74
N TYR A 200 -13.98 -24.08 11.96
CA TYR A 200 -12.88 -23.71 12.85
C TYR A 200 -12.13 -24.95 13.35
N MET A 201 -12.86 -26.00 13.75
CA MET A 201 -12.26 -27.26 14.18
C MET A 201 -11.48 -27.94 13.05
N VAL A 202 -11.93 -27.84 11.80
CA VAL A 202 -11.24 -28.43 10.65
C VAL A 202 -9.94 -27.70 10.33
N ILE A 203 -9.96 -26.36 10.30
CA ILE A 203 -8.73 -25.56 10.06
C ILE A 203 -7.73 -25.82 11.18
N MET A 204 -8.19 -25.80 12.44
CA MET A 204 -7.33 -26.00 13.61
C MET A 204 -6.81 -27.42 13.69
N GLY A 205 -7.66 -28.42 13.48
CA GLY A 205 -7.25 -29.83 13.44
C GLY A 205 -6.23 -30.07 12.33
N TRP A 206 -6.39 -29.43 11.17
CA TRP A 206 -5.40 -29.49 10.10
C TRP A 206 -4.07 -28.85 10.51
N LEU A 207 -4.07 -27.63 11.09
CA LEU A 207 -2.85 -26.95 11.52
C LEU A 207 -2.13 -27.76 12.62
N CYS A 208 -2.88 -28.24 13.60
CA CYS A 208 -2.40 -29.13 14.64
C CYS A 208 -1.73 -30.36 14.04
N ASN A 209 -2.35 -31.03 13.06
CA ASN A 209 -1.75 -32.17 12.37
C ASN A 209 -0.49 -31.84 11.56
N GLN A 210 -0.27 -30.58 11.15
CA GLN A 210 0.99 -30.19 10.52
C GLN A 210 2.12 -30.02 11.56
N LEU A 211 1.77 -29.53 12.75
CA LEU A 211 2.72 -29.23 13.82
C LEU A 211 3.01 -30.45 14.71
N ASP A 212 2.01 -31.30 14.96
CA ASP A 212 2.07 -32.46 15.85
C ASP A 212 3.16 -33.45 15.45
N GLY A 213 3.72 -34.12 16.45
CA GLY A 213 4.82 -35.06 16.30
C GLY A 213 6.14 -34.52 16.83
N ALA A 214 7.19 -35.30 16.61
CA ALA A 214 8.53 -35.01 17.11
C ALA A 214 9.57 -35.02 16.00
N ILE A 215 10.67 -34.31 16.25
CA ILE A 215 11.91 -34.46 15.49
C ILE A 215 12.95 -34.97 16.46
N GLU A 216 13.50 -36.14 16.18
CA GLU A 216 14.54 -36.78 16.96
C GLU A 216 15.86 -36.78 16.20
N PHE A 217 16.94 -36.52 16.93
CA PHE A 217 18.30 -36.61 16.44
C PHE A 217 19.03 -37.76 17.14
N MET A 218 19.57 -38.67 16.34
CA MET A 218 20.36 -39.81 16.83
C MET A 218 21.85 -39.48 16.72
N SER A 219 22.54 -39.39 17.86
CA SER A 219 23.97 -38.99 17.88
C SER A 219 24.94 -40.16 17.78
N VAL A 220 24.48 -41.41 17.94
CA VAL A 220 25.33 -42.61 17.96
C VAL A 220 25.21 -43.37 16.65
N GLY A 221 26.32 -43.50 15.92
CA GLY A 221 26.37 -44.18 14.62
C GLY A 221 26.31 -43.19 13.46
N ASP A 222 25.60 -43.56 12.39
CA ASP A 222 25.31 -42.66 11.28
C ASP A 222 24.30 -41.61 11.77
N GLN A 223 24.78 -40.37 11.94
CA GLN A 223 23.95 -39.26 12.39
C GLN A 223 22.77 -39.06 11.43
N GLN A 224 21.55 -39.25 11.94
CA GLN A 224 20.34 -39.18 11.15
C GLN A 224 19.23 -38.44 11.91
N TRP A 225 18.46 -37.65 11.17
CA TRP A 225 17.25 -37.00 11.64
C TRP A 225 16.04 -37.90 11.37
N PHE A 226 15.19 -38.07 12.38
CA PHE A 226 13.89 -38.71 12.26
C PHE A 226 12.81 -37.66 12.51
N SER A 227 11.94 -37.44 11.53
CA SER A 227 10.84 -36.47 11.63
C SER A 227 9.51 -37.19 11.48
N GLU A 228 8.70 -37.14 12.52
CA GLU A 228 7.30 -37.60 12.50
C GLU A 228 6.31 -36.46 12.27
N THR A 229 6.82 -35.23 12.13
CA THR A 229 6.04 -34.01 11.93
C THR A 229 6.20 -33.46 10.51
N LYS A 230 5.24 -32.66 10.06
CA LYS A 230 5.29 -31.92 8.80
C LYS A 230 5.82 -30.49 8.96
N VAL A 231 6.26 -30.11 10.16
CA VAL A 231 6.74 -28.75 10.45
C VAL A 231 7.90 -28.34 9.55
N LEU A 232 8.75 -29.28 9.11
CA LEU A 232 9.88 -29.03 8.20
C LEU A 232 9.46 -28.65 6.77
N THR A 233 8.18 -28.82 6.43
CA THR A 233 7.64 -28.33 5.15
C THR A 233 7.32 -26.84 5.20
N SER A 234 7.21 -26.25 6.39
CA SER A 234 7.03 -24.82 6.60
C SER A 234 8.35 -24.09 6.74
N ASN A 235 8.28 -22.77 6.72
CA ASN A 235 9.43 -21.91 7.01
C ASN A 235 9.52 -21.54 8.50
N LEU A 236 8.83 -22.25 9.40
CA LEU A 236 8.91 -21.99 10.84
C LEU A 236 10.26 -22.37 11.42
N PHE A 237 10.87 -23.43 10.90
CA PHE A 237 12.16 -23.94 11.36
C PHE A 237 13.12 -24.13 10.21
N LEU A 238 14.39 -23.82 10.48
CA LEU A 238 15.51 -24.13 9.60
C LEU A 238 16.24 -25.33 10.16
N MET A 239 16.36 -26.36 9.32
CA MET A 239 17.21 -27.51 9.57
C MET A 239 18.44 -27.39 8.69
N ASN A 240 19.62 -27.32 9.31
CA ASN A 240 20.89 -27.35 8.61
C ASN A 240 21.57 -28.68 8.89
N GLU A 241 21.46 -29.61 7.93
CA GLU A 241 22.04 -30.95 8.03
C GLU A 241 23.57 -30.92 8.12
N THR A 242 24.23 -29.94 7.47
CA THR A 242 25.70 -29.85 7.48
C THR A 242 26.23 -29.37 8.83
N ALA A 243 25.54 -28.39 9.44
CA ALA A 243 25.89 -27.87 10.75
C ALA A 243 25.24 -28.65 11.90
N TRP A 244 24.36 -29.61 11.60
CA TRP A 244 23.55 -30.35 12.57
C TRP A 244 22.77 -29.44 13.52
N THR A 245 22.25 -28.33 12.98
CA THR A 245 21.49 -27.35 13.76
C THR A 245 20.03 -27.35 13.36
N PHE A 246 19.18 -27.18 14.38
CA PHE A 246 17.75 -26.93 14.26
C PHE A 246 17.44 -25.64 14.99
N SER A 247 16.89 -24.67 14.27
CA SER A 247 16.63 -23.33 14.82
C SER A 247 15.31 -22.78 14.31
N PRO A 248 14.60 -21.99 15.12
CA PRO A 248 13.46 -21.25 14.62
C PRO A 248 13.95 -20.25 13.56
N ASN A 249 13.23 -20.15 12.45
CA ASN A 249 13.48 -19.13 11.43
C ASN A 249 13.07 -17.72 11.92
N PRO A 250 11.85 -17.51 12.47
CA PRO A 250 11.46 -16.21 13.00
C PRO A 250 12.10 -15.95 14.37
N SER A 251 12.38 -14.67 14.67
CA SER A 251 12.86 -14.26 15.99
C SER A 251 11.81 -14.40 17.09
N ASN A 252 10.52 -14.31 16.72
CA ASN A 252 9.39 -14.51 17.62
C ASN A 252 8.44 -15.55 17.03
N MET A 253 8.51 -16.77 17.57
CA MET A 253 7.71 -17.89 17.11
C MET A 253 6.22 -17.73 17.43
N SER A 254 5.88 -17.08 18.55
CA SER A 254 4.49 -16.78 18.91
C SER A 254 3.84 -15.90 17.84
N CYS A 255 4.48 -14.79 17.46
CA CYS A 255 3.97 -13.90 16.41
C CYS A 255 3.91 -14.60 15.04
N ALA A 256 4.92 -15.41 14.70
CA ALA A 256 4.94 -16.11 13.42
C ALA A 256 3.79 -17.12 13.29
N LEU A 257 3.42 -17.83 14.35
CA LEU A 257 2.27 -18.73 14.34
C LEU A 257 0.94 -17.98 14.19
N GLU A 258 0.80 -16.83 14.86
CA GLU A 258 -0.37 -15.96 14.69
C GLU A 258 -0.48 -15.44 13.26
N GLU A 259 0.64 -15.05 12.65
CA GLU A 259 0.72 -14.62 11.25
C GLU A 259 0.41 -15.76 10.27
N VAL A 260 0.91 -16.97 10.51
CA VAL A 260 0.57 -18.16 9.71
C VAL A 260 -0.93 -18.40 9.70
N MET A 261 -1.59 -18.31 10.86
CA MET A 261 -3.03 -18.46 10.96
C MET A 261 -3.77 -17.33 10.22
N MET A 262 -3.31 -16.10 10.36
CA MET A 262 -3.85 -14.95 9.63
C MET A 262 -3.73 -15.15 8.12
N ASN A 263 -2.55 -15.52 7.63
CA ASN A 263 -2.28 -15.79 6.21
C ASN A 263 -3.19 -16.90 5.67
N MET A 264 -3.40 -17.97 6.44
CA MET A 264 -4.32 -19.05 6.10
C MET A 264 -5.75 -18.56 5.91
N THR A 265 -6.26 -17.77 6.85
CA THR A 265 -7.62 -17.24 6.77
C THR A 265 -7.80 -16.27 5.61
N VAL A 266 -6.79 -15.42 5.33
CA VAL A 266 -6.77 -14.52 4.17
C VAL A 266 -6.70 -15.30 2.85
N ALA A 267 -5.92 -16.38 2.81
CA ALA A 267 -5.84 -17.24 1.63
C ALA A 267 -7.17 -17.94 1.34
N LEU A 268 -7.85 -18.43 2.39
CA LEU A 268 -9.21 -18.97 2.26
C LEU A 268 -10.19 -17.90 1.75
N MET A 269 -10.14 -16.69 2.29
CA MET A 269 -10.94 -15.56 1.80
C MET A 269 -10.71 -15.25 0.32
N SER A 270 -9.46 -15.24 -0.12
CA SER A 270 -9.13 -14.95 -1.52
C SER A 270 -9.55 -16.07 -2.46
N SER A 271 -9.69 -17.31 -1.96
CA SER A 271 -10.08 -18.45 -2.78
C SER A 271 -11.59 -18.63 -2.89
N GLU A 272 -12.36 -18.14 -1.93
CA GLU A 272 -13.81 -18.28 -1.93
C GLU A 272 -14.47 -17.34 -2.95
N ARG A 273 -15.61 -17.77 -3.48
CA ARG A 273 -16.36 -17.02 -4.49
C ARG A 273 -17.35 -16.03 -3.89
N GLU A 274 -17.52 -16.07 -2.58
CA GLU A 274 -18.41 -15.15 -1.89
C GLU A 274 -17.82 -13.76 -1.86
N MET A 275 -18.69 -12.77 -2.03
CA MET A 275 -18.32 -11.38 -2.20
C MET A 275 -19.10 -10.53 -1.22
N MET A 276 -18.42 -9.65 -0.50
CA MET A 276 -19.01 -8.66 0.40
C MET A 276 -18.86 -7.26 -0.18
N LEU A 277 -19.94 -6.47 -0.14
CA LEU A 277 -19.91 -5.07 -0.51
C LEU A 277 -19.34 -4.25 0.66
N VAL A 278 -18.25 -3.54 0.42
CA VAL A 278 -17.61 -2.67 1.42
C VAL A 278 -17.40 -1.27 0.87
N GLU A 279 -17.48 -0.28 1.76
CA GLU A 279 -17.13 1.10 1.42
C GLU A 279 -15.61 1.23 1.33
N ALA A 280 -15.11 1.65 0.17
CA ALA A 280 -13.70 1.83 -0.11
C ALA A 280 -13.42 3.24 -0.61
N SER A 281 -12.30 3.80 -0.16
CA SER A 281 -11.71 5.01 -0.70
C SER A 281 -10.89 4.65 -1.94
N VAL A 282 -11.46 4.83 -3.12
CA VAL A 282 -10.81 4.50 -4.40
C VAL A 282 -10.11 5.73 -4.97
N ALA A 283 -8.82 5.60 -5.28
CA ALA A 283 -8.07 6.63 -6.01
C ALA A 283 -8.65 6.74 -7.42
N GLN A 284 -8.91 7.97 -7.86
CA GLN A 284 -9.41 8.18 -9.22
C GLN A 284 -8.24 8.18 -10.20
N ASP A 285 -8.34 7.39 -11.25
CA ASP A 285 -7.42 7.42 -12.41
C ASP A 285 -7.67 8.64 -13.31
N ARG A 286 -8.04 9.77 -12.70
CA ARG A 286 -8.15 11.06 -13.36
C ARG A 286 -7.03 11.94 -12.84
N LEU A 287 -6.18 12.34 -13.76
CA LEU A 287 -5.22 13.40 -13.53
C LEU A 287 -6.02 14.69 -13.32
N VAL A 288 -6.00 15.21 -12.10
CA VAL A 288 -6.62 16.49 -11.79
C VAL A 288 -5.51 17.53 -11.80
N TRP A 289 -5.70 18.51 -12.66
CA TRP A 289 -4.84 19.69 -12.72
C TRP A 289 -5.16 20.58 -11.53
N VAL A 290 -4.31 20.55 -10.50
CA VAL A 290 -4.49 21.36 -9.30
C VAL A 290 -3.63 22.61 -9.45
N TYR A 291 -4.28 23.78 -9.40
CA TYR A 291 -3.56 25.05 -9.37
C TYR A 291 -2.96 25.27 -7.99
N GLN A 292 -1.63 25.32 -7.90
CA GLN A 292 -0.96 25.85 -6.72
C GLN A 292 -1.03 27.37 -6.74
N TYR A 293 -1.88 27.93 -5.89
CA TYR A 293 -2.05 29.38 -5.74
C TYR A 293 -0.70 30.09 -5.54
N SER A 294 0.18 29.55 -4.70
CA SER A 294 1.51 30.14 -4.43
C SER A 294 2.36 30.30 -5.69
N ARG A 295 2.40 29.28 -6.55
CA ARG A 295 3.15 29.33 -7.83
C ARG A 295 2.54 30.27 -8.85
N LEU A 296 1.23 30.46 -8.82
CA LEU A 296 0.55 31.44 -9.68
C LEU A 296 0.83 32.87 -9.20
N TRP A 297 0.81 33.14 -7.89
CA TRP A 297 0.92 34.51 -7.39
C TRP A 297 2.30 35.14 -7.57
N ILE A 298 3.37 34.35 -7.58
CA ILE A 298 4.74 34.86 -7.76
C ILE A 298 4.89 35.60 -9.12
N PRO A 299 4.68 34.96 -10.29
CA PRO A 299 4.87 35.63 -11.57
C PRO A 299 3.85 36.76 -11.83
N TYR A 300 2.59 36.57 -11.42
CA TYR A 300 1.58 37.62 -11.55
C TYR A 300 1.86 38.82 -10.64
N GLY A 301 2.30 38.58 -9.41
CA GLY A 301 2.71 39.62 -8.47
C GLY A 301 3.91 40.41 -8.99
N VAL A 302 4.96 39.73 -9.48
CA VAL A 302 6.15 40.38 -10.03
C VAL A 302 5.80 41.23 -11.26
N THR A 303 4.97 40.72 -12.17
CA THR A 303 4.57 41.48 -13.37
C THR A 303 3.71 42.68 -13.04
N LEU A 304 2.80 42.57 -12.08
CA LEU A 304 1.97 43.68 -11.62
C LEU A 304 2.82 44.78 -10.97
N VAL A 305 3.80 44.42 -10.13
CA VAL A 305 4.77 45.37 -9.54
C VAL A 305 5.61 46.05 -10.62
N CYS A 306 6.16 45.29 -11.58
CA CYS A 306 6.92 45.86 -12.70
C CYS A 306 6.07 46.82 -13.54
N MET A 307 4.82 46.46 -13.84
CA MET A 307 3.88 47.32 -14.57
C MET A 307 3.58 48.62 -13.81
N ALA A 308 3.36 48.53 -12.50
CA ALA A 308 3.17 49.70 -11.65
C ALA A 308 4.40 50.62 -11.68
N MET A 309 5.60 50.07 -11.57
CA MET A 309 6.86 50.84 -11.64
C MET A 309 7.05 51.53 -12.99
N CYS A 310 6.78 50.84 -14.09
CA CYS A 310 6.80 51.41 -15.44
C CYS A 310 5.78 52.54 -15.60
N GLY A 311 4.57 52.37 -15.06
CA GLY A 311 3.53 53.39 -15.07
C GLY A 311 3.93 54.66 -14.29
N VAL A 312 4.50 54.49 -13.09
CA VAL A 312 5.00 55.60 -12.27
C VAL A 312 6.14 56.33 -12.98
N ALA A 313 7.08 55.61 -13.58
CA ALA A 313 8.18 56.20 -14.34
C ALA A 313 7.67 56.98 -15.57
N GLY A 314 6.72 56.40 -16.32
CA GLY A 314 6.08 57.06 -17.45
C GLY A 314 5.36 58.36 -17.04
N LEU A 315 4.58 58.31 -15.95
CA LEU A 315 3.89 59.47 -15.41
C LEU A 315 4.88 60.55 -14.94
N ALA A 316 5.96 60.16 -14.25
CA ALA A 316 6.99 61.09 -13.81
C ALA A 316 7.69 61.78 -14.98
N CYS A 317 7.96 61.06 -16.07
CA CYS A 317 8.49 61.64 -17.31
C CYS A 317 7.52 62.64 -17.95
N MET A 318 6.22 62.33 -17.99
CA MET A 318 5.20 63.25 -18.50
C MET A 318 5.14 64.54 -17.67
N VAL A 319 5.18 64.44 -16.34
CA VAL A 319 5.16 65.61 -15.45
C VAL A 319 6.42 66.46 -15.61
N LYS A 320 7.59 65.83 -15.76
CA LYS A 320 8.87 66.56 -15.90
C LYS A 320 9.00 67.31 -17.22
N ASN A 321 8.45 66.77 -18.31
CA ASN A 321 8.66 67.37 -19.63
C ASN A 321 7.90 68.68 -19.83
N LYS A 322 6.92 69.04 -18.98
CA LYS A 322 6.14 70.31 -18.99
C LYS A 322 5.48 70.70 -20.32
N ASP A 323 5.78 70.04 -21.41
CA ASP A 323 5.06 70.11 -22.66
C ASP A 323 3.73 69.41 -22.43
N VAL A 324 2.68 70.20 -22.52
CA VAL A 324 1.32 69.74 -22.71
C VAL A 324 1.29 69.16 -24.13
N GLY A 325 1.84 67.96 -24.28
CA GLY A 325 1.73 67.20 -25.51
C GLY A 325 0.25 66.94 -25.74
N ASP A 326 -0.31 67.61 -26.74
CA ASP A 326 -1.67 67.37 -27.19
C ASP A 326 -1.84 65.85 -27.39
N LEU A 327 -2.78 65.21 -26.68
CA LEU A 327 -3.07 63.77 -26.85
C LEU A 327 -3.75 63.48 -28.21
N GLY A 328 -3.78 64.48 -29.09
CA GLY A 328 -4.21 64.34 -30.47
C GLY A 328 -3.41 63.25 -31.17
N PHE A 329 -4.12 62.43 -31.94
CA PHE A 329 -3.55 61.31 -32.69
C PHE A 329 -2.35 61.74 -33.57
N SER A 330 -2.31 62.99 -34.03
CA SER A 330 -1.21 63.55 -34.82
C SER A 330 0.10 63.70 -34.03
N ALA A 331 0.04 64.04 -32.74
CA ALA A 331 1.23 64.17 -31.90
C ALA A 331 1.84 62.80 -31.58
N ILE A 332 0.99 61.79 -31.36
CA ILE A 332 1.41 60.39 -31.21
C ILE A 332 2.07 59.88 -32.49
N ALA A 333 1.44 60.14 -33.66
CA ALA A 333 2.01 59.78 -34.95
C ALA A 333 3.36 60.49 -35.23
N LYS A 334 3.47 61.78 -34.87
CA LYS A 334 4.70 62.58 -35.01
C LYS A 334 5.81 62.07 -34.09
N ALA A 335 5.50 61.59 -32.88
CA ALA A 335 6.46 61.01 -31.95
C ALA A 335 6.98 59.63 -32.39
N THR A 336 6.20 58.87 -33.16
CA THR A 336 6.64 57.58 -33.74
C THR A 336 7.39 57.71 -35.07
N ARG A 337 7.43 58.92 -35.66
CA ARG A 337 8.14 59.17 -36.93
C ARG A 337 9.64 59.19 -36.67
N ASN A 338 10.38 58.32 -37.36
CA ASN A 338 11.83 58.24 -37.23
C ASN A 338 12.48 59.45 -37.92
N LYS A 339 13.17 60.30 -37.15
CA LYS A 339 13.82 61.52 -37.67
C LYS A 339 14.90 61.22 -38.71
N ASP A 340 15.48 60.02 -38.69
CA ASP A 340 16.51 59.64 -39.68
C ASP A 340 15.91 59.46 -41.09
N LEU A 341 14.61 59.12 -41.18
CA LEU A 341 13.91 59.06 -42.48
C LEU A 341 13.67 60.45 -43.05
N ASP A 342 13.48 61.48 -42.23
CA ASP A 342 13.30 62.86 -42.70
C ASP A 342 14.58 63.44 -43.34
N ASN A 343 15.76 63.04 -42.83
CA ASN A 343 17.04 63.42 -43.42
C ASN A 343 17.31 62.78 -44.79
N ILE A 344 16.67 61.65 -45.11
CA ILE A 344 16.81 61.00 -46.43
C ILE A 344 15.98 61.72 -47.49
N PHE A 345 14.91 62.42 -47.11
CA PHE A 345 14.04 63.15 -48.03
C PHE A 345 14.32 64.67 -48.09
N GLY A 346 15.13 65.23 -47.17
CA GLY A 346 15.37 66.68 -47.04
C GLY A 346 16.66 67.21 -47.69
N GLY A 347 17.15 66.60 -48.76
CA GLY A 347 18.45 66.94 -49.37
C GLY A 347 18.47 68.16 -50.31
N GLY A 348 17.34 68.82 -50.57
CA GLY A 348 17.35 69.99 -51.44
C GLY A 348 16.04 70.77 -51.45
N THR A 349 16.19 72.09 -51.44
CA THR A 349 15.24 73.17 -51.72
C THR A 349 14.53 73.80 -50.52
N ASP A 350 14.86 75.10 -50.37
CA ASP A 350 14.23 76.24 -49.68
C ASP A 350 13.56 76.05 -48.31
N GLU A 351 14.13 76.73 -47.33
CA GLU A 351 13.77 76.80 -45.89
C GLU A 351 12.36 77.35 -45.58
N ASP A 352 11.55 77.73 -46.57
CA ASP A 352 10.27 78.45 -46.34
C ASP A 352 8.98 77.62 -46.58
N VAL A 353 9.08 76.31 -46.88
CA VAL A 353 7.89 75.48 -47.23
C VAL A 353 7.57 74.37 -46.22
N ASN A 354 8.35 74.21 -45.15
CA ASN A 354 8.33 72.97 -44.35
C ASN A 354 7.42 72.96 -43.11
N GLU A 355 6.58 73.98 -42.90
CA GLU A 355 5.61 73.96 -41.78
C GLU A 355 4.27 73.27 -42.12
N ASP A 356 3.96 73.04 -43.40
CA ASP A 356 2.64 72.56 -43.85
C ASP A 356 2.65 71.18 -44.55
N ALA A 357 3.66 70.35 -44.32
CA ALA A 357 3.67 68.96 -44.79
C ALA A 357 2.68 68.09 -43.97
N LEU A 358 1.39 68.34 -44.17
CA LEU A 358 0.25 67.61 -43.63
C LEU A 358 0.15 66.28 -44.38
N LEU A 359 0.33 65.18 -43.65
CA LEU A 359 0.09 63.84 -44.16
C LEU A 359 -1.41 63.71 -44.46
N GLN A 360 -1.80 63.99 -45.71
CA GLN A 360 -3.17 63.77 -46.16
C GLN A 360 -3.39 62.26 -46.28
N TYR A 361 -4.13 61.70 -45.34
CA TYR A 361 -4.74 60.39 -45.53
C TYR A 361 -5.76 60.52 -46.66
N GLY A 362 -5.39 60.05 -47.85
CA GLY A 362 -6.26 60.08 -49.03
C GLY A 362 -7.64 59.50 -48.69
N LEU A 363 -8.68 60.33 -48.83
CA LEU A 363 -10.06 59.90 -48.70
C LEU A 363 -10.33 58.80 -49.74
N GLN A 364 -10.73 57.64 -49.23
CA GLN A 364 -11.00 56.43 -50.01
C GLN A 364 -12.05 56.73 -51.10
N ARG A 365 -11.60 56.85 -52.35
CA ARG A 365 -12.51 56.97 -53.49
C ARG A 365 -13.15 55.61 -53.72
N LYS A 366 -14.47 55.57 -53.52
CA LYS A 366 -15.29 54.37 -53.62
C LYS A 366 -15.61 54.07 -55.09
N ASP A 367 -14.60 53.68 -55.85
CA ASP A 367 -14.80 53.08 -57.16
C ASP A 367 -14.54 51.58 -57.06
N GLY A 368 -15.62 50.82 -57.19
CA GLY A 368 -15.67 49.40 -56.90
C GLY A 368 -14.90 48.58 -57.93
N GLN A 369 -13.67 48.22 -57.63
CA GLN A 369 -13.10 46.87 -57.80
C GLN A 369 -11.59 46.92 -57.51
N GLY A 370 -11.17 46.16 -56.49
CA GLY A 370 -9.75 45.88 -56.23
C GLY A 370 -9.14 46.69 -55.09
N HIS A 371 -9.12 46.12 -53.89
CA HIS A 371 -8.39 46.69 -52.75
C HIS A 371 -6.90 46.36 -52.85
N PHE A 372 -6.11 47.29 -53.37
CA PHE A 372 -4.68 47.37 -53.10
C PHE A 372 -4.37 48.76 -52.53
N ARG A 373 -3.73 48.81 -51.36
CA ARG A 373 -3.14 50.03 -50.83
C ARG A 373 -1.80 50.24 -51.53
N VAL A 374 -1.76 51.12 -52.51
CA VAL A 374 -0.50 51.62 -53.09
C VAL A 374 -0.19 52.94 -52.39
N PHE A 375 0.97 53.01 -51.75
CA PHE A 375 1.51 54.27 -51.25
C PHE A 375 2.18 54.96 -52.44
N GLU A 376 1.57 56.02 -52.96
CA GLU A 376 2.18 56.86 -53.98
C GLU A 376 2.73 58.11 -53.30
N LEU A 377 4.06 58.24 -53.29
CA LEU A 377 4.78 59.44 -52.90
C LEU A 377 4.92 60.30 -54.17
N THR A 378 4.03 61.25 -54.35
CA THR A 378 4.26 62.35 -55.30
C THR A 378 5.20 63.36 -54.65
N MET A 379 6.37 63.57 -55.27
CA MET A 379 7.27 64.70 -54.98
C MET A 379 6.66 66.02 -55.43
#